data_AF-A0AAW0AFM0-F1
#
_entry.id   AF-A0AAW0AFM0-F1
#
_cell.length_a   1.000
_cell.length_b   1.000
_cell.length_c   1.000
_cell.angle_alpha   90.00
_cell.angle_beta   90.00
_cell.angle_gamma   90.00
#
_symmetry.space_group_name_H-M   'P 1'
#
loop_
_entity.id
_entity.type
_entity.pdbx_description
1 polymer ?
#
loop_
_entity_poly.entity_id
_entity_poly.type
_entity_poly.pdbx_seq_one_letter_code
_entity_poly.pdbx_strand_id
1 'polypeptide(L)'
;MPEDGVLCLICREMGFEKCQKKTTGHGIGAFKVHTECCARPEGNRQTFSMHVARPDDPTFIATPVMRPRPQKKKKKGKKGKKKKSNQSKKKKKKKPVDPFLCQACYSPPSDADPEGGEVDGPSEVHSEGEDEHDNEIEEEGGESSENDDKEEELPSGPRPDYLTVPAADYVNDLEIEGRLTPLHRGKEVVMIISNDEPGQSFAVRVNFGLEGHCFWMPTAMYRTIVSKPTIPRGQKSRAYEIPAEFCDGPPEAPRIISIQAAFIRPEWTLVFCDHNVMITFHVMRLRGKVEEDDLKPGSQLWPLLWSKTHGPVHTHEPDAKVEALETWRREMVDTKNCTPIFLAMKATQTVFNGSGAQEATDQLQEAFISPLMPACQVCQSDSVWQRFKTVVLEYEATREALALPSSKLPYVSGPRPFRFNSNAHKLYHAFISTYRRSRVCFTKERLEMAHNLGLFDPQAIIQANGRAIAPPGGNSFFSAENYPPRVMLASELRTDRAQKKVFVPNYSVTIEGCTTYTPFVAQGPAEWKKILSWSRVQTDVLDVLNKTTLGMYSFRVFVDQVWSAKRTADAPLPPRTVVLSGNSRSKRPLAPVIAKAAVRAKRKSENMIGADKENIDINEGRVTRAMKRQRNSQ
;
A
#
# COMPACT_ATOMS: atom_id res chain seq x y z
N MET A 1 -0.36 -1.20 -1.12
CA MET A 1 1.00 -0.70 -0.91
C MET A 1 1.71 -1.67 -0.04
N PRO A 2 2.97 -1.99 -0.34
CA PRO A 2 3.83 -2.62 0.65
C PRO A 2 3.73 -1.83 1.93
N GLU A 3 3.67 -2.58 3.01
CA GLU A 3 3.42 -2.06 4.33
C GLU A 3 4.76 -1.72 4.99
N ASP A 4 4.74 -0.97 6.09
CA ASP A 4 5.96 -0.44 6.71
C ASP A 4 7.03 -1.50 6.96
N GLY A 5 6.66 -2.65 7.53
CA GLY A 5 7.61 -3.75 7.75
C GLY A 5 8.22 -4.32 6.45
N VAL A 6 7.54 -4.21 5.31
CA VAL A 6 8.13 -4.56 4.01
C VAL A 6 9.08 -3.47 3.54
N LEU A 7 8.76 -2.20 3.78
CA LEU A 7 9.62 -1.08 3.39
C LEU A 7 10.90 -1.00 4.23
N CYS A 8 10.83 -1.28 5.52
CA CYS A 8 12.01 -1.40 6.37
C CYS A 8 12.97 -2.47 5.79
N LEU A 9 12.43 -3.62 5.39
CA LEU A 9 13.22 -4.67 4.74
C LEU A 9 13.75 -4.23 3.36
N ILE A 10 12.98 -3.48 2.58
CA ILE A 10 13.44 -2.90 1.31
C ILE A 10 14.58 -1.90 1.54
N CYS A 11 14.47 -1.02 2.55
CA CYS A 11 15.53 -0.08 2.91
C CYS A 11 16.81 -0.83 3.30
N ARG A 12 16.66 -1.91 4.09
CA ARG A 12 17.75 -2.86 4.39
C ARG A 12 18.35 -3.47 3.12
N GLU A 13 17.53 -3.89 2.15
CA GLU A 13 18.01 -4.39 0.86
C GLU A 13 18.81 -3.32 0.11
N MET A 14 18.36 -2.06 0.08
CA MET A 14 19.12 -0.98 -0.56
C MET A 14 20.49 -0.79 0.10
N GLY A 15 20.57 -0.94 1.43
CA GLY A 15 21.81 -0.89 2.21
C GLY A 15 22.70 -2.15 2.15
N PHE A 16 22.35 -3.18 1.36
CA PHE A 16 23.02 -4.48 1.31
C PHE A 16 24.55 -4.43 1.14
N GLU A 17 25.08 -3.40 0.49
CA GLU A 17 26.53 -3.23 0.29
C GLU A 17 27.29 -3.13 1.62
N LYS A 18 26.73 -2.50 2.66
CA LYS A 18 27.38 -2.40 3.98
C LYS A 18 27.67 -3.79 4.60
N CYS A 19 26.96 -4.83 4.17
CA CYS A 19 27.13 -6.20 4.66
C CYS A 19 28.16 -7.00 3.87
N GLN A 20 28.45 -6.66 2.61
CA GLN A 20 29.53 -7.26 1.82
C GLN A 20 30.86 -6.58 2.14
N LYS A 21 31.29 -6.68 3.41
CA LYS A 21 32.59 -6.23 3.89
C LYS A 21 33.70 -6.80 3.00
N LYS A 22 34.24 -6.01 2.04
CA LYS A 22 35.58 -6.16 1.42
C LYS A 22 35.86 -5.26 0.22
N THR A 23 34.87 -4.60 -0.39
CA THR A 23 35.13 -3.64 -1.49
C THR A 23 35.27 -2.23 -0.93
N THR A 24 36.47 -1.66 -1.03
CA THR A 24 36.94 -0.42 -0.38
C THR A 24 36.37 0.88 -0.96
N GLY A 25 35.14 0.88 -1.47
CA GLY A 25 34.47 2.09 -1.89
C GLY A 25 32.98 1.86 -2.04
N HIS A 26 32.17 2.69 -1.36
CA HIS A 26 30.78 2.89 -1.75
C HIS A 26 30.79 3.47 -3.16
N GLY A 27 30.67 2.60 -4.16
CA GLY A 27 30.83 3.00 -5.54
C GLY A 27 29.75 3.99 -5.96
N ILE A 28 30.15 5.05 -6.67
CA ILE A 28 29.24 5.92 -7.40
C ILE A 28 28.41 5.05 -8.35
N GLY A 29 27.11 5.29 -8.37
CA GLY A 29 26.19 4.62 -9.29
C GLY A 29 25.36 5.61 -10.07
N ALA A 30 24.81 5.14 -11.18
CA ALA A 30 23.94 5.92 -12.06
C ALA A 30 22.49 5.44 -11.94
N PHE A 31 21.54 6.36 -11.79
CA PHE A 31 20.12 6.07 -11.79
C PHE A 31 19.57 6.12 -13.22
N LYS A 32 19.03 5.00 -13.68
CA LYS A 32 18.51 4.83 -15.05
C LYS A 32 17.04 4.41 -15.03
N VAL A 33 16.24 5.03 -15.88
CA VAL A 33 14.84 4.70 -16.10
C VAL A 33 14.67 3.84 -17.34
N HIS A 34 13.95 2.73 -17.21
CA HIS A 34 13.58 1.87 -18.33
C HIS A 34 12.19 2.25 -18.83
N THR A 35 12.14 3.26 -19.70
CA THR A 35 10.90 3.92 -20.12
C THR A 35 9.91 2.96 -20.81
N GLU A 36 10.40 1.93 -21.50
CA GLU A 36 9.57 0.89 -22.12
C GLU A 36 8.74 0.06 -21.12
N CYS A 37 9.24 -0.12 -19.90
CA CYS A 37 8.58 -0.88 -18.83
C CYS A 37 7.73 0.01 -17.90
N CYS A 38 7.82 1.33 -18.07
CA CYS A 38 7.01 2.29 -17.34
C CYS A 38 5.59 2.38 -17.90
N ALA A 39 4.68 2.95 -17.12
CA ALA A 39 3.32 3.17 -17.60
C ALA A 39 3.37 4.18 -18.75
N ARG A 40 2.80 3.81 -19.89
CA ARG A 40 2.74 4.70 -21.06
C ARG A 40 2.01 6.00 -20.69
N PRO A 41 2.35 7.14 -21.32
CA PRO A 41 1.68 8.42 -21.09
C PRO A 41 0.16 8.40 -21.32
N GLU A 42 -0.34 7.45 -22.10
CA GLU A 42 -1.77 7.25 -22.36
C GLU A 42 -2.50 6.52 -21.21
N GLY A 43 -1.74 5.98 -20.24
CA GLY A 43 -2.26 5.35 -19.04
C GLY A 43 -2.74 6.39 -18.01
N ASN A 44 -3.66 5.98 -17.14
CA ASN A 44 -4.23 6.87 -16.11
C ASN A 44 -3.24 7.24 -14.99
N ARG A 45 -2.05 6.63 -14.94
CA ARG A 45 -1.06 6.83 -13.88
C ARG A 45 0.34 6.83 -14.48
N GLN A 46 1.11 7.87 -14.17
CA GLN A 46 2.52 7.96 -14.57
C GLN A 46 3.41 7.33 -13.52
N THR A 47 4.48 6.70 -13.99
CA THR A 47 5.51 6.10 -13.12
C THR A 47 6.44 7.16 -12.55
N PHE A 48 6.69 8.26 -13.26
CA PHE A 48 7.61 9.33 -12.83
C PHE A 48 6.90 10.67 -12.73
N SER A 49 7.32 11.48 -11.78
CA SER A 49 6.91 12.88 -11.59
C SER A 49 8.11 13.69 -11.12
N MET A 50 8.14 14.96 -11.51
CA MET A 50 9.20 15.90 -11.12
C MET A 50 8.71 16.83 -10.03
N HIS A 51 9.62 17.23 -9.14
CA HIS A 51 9.34 18.25 -8.13
C HIS A 51 9.37 19.65 -8.75
N VAL A 52 8.28 20.40 -8.55
CA VAL A 52 8.15 21.77 -9.04
C VAL A 52 8.49 22.71 -7.89
N ALA A 53 9.73 23.16 -7.86
CA ALA A 53 10.21 24.20 -6.94
C ALA A 53 10.06 25.59 -7.57
N ARG A 54 9.97 26.61 -6.73
CA ARG A 54 10.11 27.99 -7.19
C ARG A 54 11.57 28.27 -7.56
N PRO A 55 11.87 29.23 -8.46
CA PRO A 55 13.25 29.55 -8.82
C PRO A 55 14.13 29.94 -7.61
N ASP A 56 13.52 30.62 -6.63
CA ASP A 56 14.09 31.10 -5.38
C ASP A 56 14.01 30.09 -4.23
N ASP A 57 13.58 28.85 -4.47
CA ASP A 57 13.50 27.82 -3.43
C ASP A 57 14.91 27.52 -2.88
N PRO A 58 15.15 27.69 -1.56
CA PRO A 58 16.49 27.53 -0.99
C PRO A 58 16.95 26.07 -0.98
N THR A 59 16.02 25.11 -1.02
CA THR A 59 16.31 23.69 -0.88
C THR A 59 16.38 22.98 -2.22
N PHE A 60 15.48 23.30 -3.14
CA PHE A 60 15.31 22.59 -4.40
C PHE A 60 15.67 23.45 -5.61
N ILE A 61 16.27 22.82 -6.61
CA ILE A 61 16.46 23.43 -7.92
C ILE A 61 15.18 23.20 -8.73
N ALA A 62 14.66 24.27 -9.33
CA ALA A 62 13.49 24.21 -10.20
C ALA A 62 13.74 23.22 -11.36
N THR A 63 12.85 22.23 -11.49
CA THR A 63 12.84 21.33 -12.65
C THR A 63 11.80 21.80 -13.67
N PRO A 64 11.96 21.52 -14.98
CA PRO A 64 10.99 21.92 -15.99
C PRO A 64 9.58 21.44 -15.67
N VAL A 65 8.62 22.35 -15.76
CA VAL A 65 7.20 22.01 -15.61
C VAL A 65 6.75 21.27 -16.86
N MET A 66 6.55 19.95 -16.75
CA MET A 66 6.00 19.18 -17.85
C MET A 66 4.50 19.48 -18.01
N ARG A 67 4.08 19.92 -19.20
CA ARG A 67 2.65 20.14 -19.48
C ARG A 67 1.94 18.84 -19.81
N PRO A 68 0.63 18.75 -19.48
CA PRO A 68 -0.18 17.65 -19.93
C PRO A 68 -0.22 17.51 -21.44
N ARG A 69 0.20 16.33 -21.93
CA ARG A 69 -0.11 15.94 -23.30
C ARG A 69 -1.62 16.01 -23.46
N PRO A 70 -2.15 16.77 -24.44
CA PRO A 70 -3.58 16.96 -24.58
C PRO A 70 -4.24 15.59 -24.74
N GLN A 71 -5.03 15.18 -23.73
CA GLN A 71 -5.78 13.93 -23.82
C GLN A 71 -6.65 14.05 -25.06
N LYS A 72 -6.39 13.20 -26.08
CA LYS A 72 -7.23 13.12 -27.28
C LYS A 72 -8.65 12.92 -26.78
N LYS A 73 -9.47 13.98 -26.82
CA LYS A 73 -10.90 13.91 -26.48
C LYS A 73 -11.44 12.80 -27.37
N LYS A 74 -11.69 11.62 -26.81
CA LYS A 74 -12.36 10.53 -27.54
C LYS A 74 -13.59 11.19 -28.14
N LYS A 75 -13.61 11.36 -29.46
CA LYS A 75 -14.77 11.89 -30.20
C LYS A 75 -15.92 11.00 -29.74
N LYS A 76 -16.72 11.49 -28.78
CA LYS A 76 -17.94 10.80 -28.38
C LYS A 76 -18.75 10.80 -29.65
N GLY A 77 -18.80 9.65 -30.33
CA GLY A 77 -19.60 9.49 -31.53
C GLY A 77 -20.97 10.08 -31.22
N LYS A 78 -21.40 11.03 -32.05
CA LYS A 78 -22.73 11.64 -32.00
C LYS A 78 -23.76 10.50 -32.16
N LYS A 79 -24.08 9.77 -31.08
CA LYS A 79 -25.31 8.99 -31.02
C LYS A 79 -26.43 10.01 -30.87
N GLY A 80 -27.34 10.03 -31.85
CA GLY A 80 -28.38 11.04 -32.03
C GLY A 80 -29.11 11.38 -30.74
N LYS A 81 -29.03 12.65 -30.33
CA LYS A 81 -29.80 13.20 -29.22
C LYS A 81 -31.22 13.53 -29.71
N LYS A 82 -32.20 12.74 -29.27
CA LYS A 82 -33.59 13.19 -29.17
C LYS A 82 -33.66 14.38 -28.20
N LYS A 83 -34.23 15.50 -28.66
CA LYS A 83 -34.53 16.70 -27.86
C LYS A 83 -35.40 16.31 -26.66
N LYS A 84 -34.91 16.54 -25.44
CA LYS A 84 -35.75 16.77 -24.25
C LYS A 84 -35.23 18.01 -23.54
N SER A 85 -36.19 18.86 -23.19
CA SER A 85 -36.06 20.22 -22.70
C SER A 85 -35.49 20.33 -21.28
N ASN A 86 -34.75 21.41 -21.12
CA ASN A 86 -34.24 22.13 -19.95
C ASN A 86 -34.68 21.74 -18.54
N GLN A 87 -33.69 21.57 -17.66
CA GLN A 87 -33.60 22.29 -16.39
C GLN A 87 -32.11 22.56 -16.08
N SER A 88 -31.75 23.85 -15.99
CA SER A 88 -30.39 24.35 -15.80
C SER A 88 -30.01 24.42 -14.32
N LYS A 89 -29.21 23.47 -13.83
CA LYS A 89 -28.39 23.66 -12.63
C LYS A 89 -26.95 23.98 -13.05
N LYS A 90 -26.52 25.23 -12.86
CA LYS A 90 -25.12 25.68 -13.01
C LYS A 90 -24.25 24.92 -11.99
N LYS A 91 -23.69 23.77 -12.37
CA LYS A 91 -22.59 23.15 -11.61
C LYS A 91 -21.32 23.96 -11.87
N LYS A 92 -20.73 24.57 -10.83
CA LYS A 92 -19.38 25.14 -10.88
C LYS A 92 -18.43 24.06 -11.43
N LYS A 93 -17.86 24.30 -12.61
CA LYS A 93 -16.80 23.42 -13.16
C LYS A 93 -15.56 23.62 -12.29
N LYS A 94 -15.23 22.65 -11.45
CA LYS A 94 -13.90 22.61 -10.80
C LYS A 94 -12.84 22.69 -11.90
N LYS A 95 -11.89 23.61 -11.79
CA LYS A 95 -10.71 23.66 -12.69
C LYS A 95 -10.01 22.30 -12.60
N PRO A 96 -9.64 21.67 -13.73
CA PRO A 96 -8.89 20.42 -13.69
C PRO A 96 -7.54 20.69 -13.03
N VAL A 97 -7.24 19.97 -11.95
CA VAL A 97 -5.90 19.93 -11.34
C VAL A 97 -4.92 19.39 -12.38
N ASP A 98 -3.75 20.01 -12.53
CA ASP A 98 -2.73 19.55 -13.45
C ASP A 98 -2.30 18.11 -13.06
N PRO A 99 -2.47 17.10 -13.92
CA PRO A 99 -2.09 15.72 -13.61
C PRO A 99 -0.57 15.52 -13.43
N PHE A 100 0.26 16.51 -13.73
CA PHE A 100 1.71 16.46 -13.60
C PHE A 100 2.23 17.17 -12.35
N LEU A 101 1.39 17.96 -11.68
CA LEU A 101 1.70 18.45 -10.35
C LEU A 101 1.59 17.28 -9.37
N CYS A 102 2.68 17.04 -8.65
CA CYS A 102 2.70 16.08 -7.55
C CYS A 102 1.63 16.51 -6.53
N GLN A 103 0.50 15.80 -6.47
CA GLN A 103 -0.57 16.07 -5.51
C GLN A 103 -0.08 15.99 -4.06
N ALA A 104 1.01 15.26 -3.83
CA ALA A 104 1.68 15.15 -2.55
C ALA A 104 2.49 16.39 -2.15
N CYS A 105 2.93 17.22 -3.11
CA CYS A 105 3.70 18.44 -2.85
C CYS A 105 2.86 19.71 -3.03
N TYR A 106 1.88 19.67 -3.93
CA TYR A 106 1.03 20.82 -4.24
C TYR A 106 0.09 21.16 -3.08
N SER A 107 0.37 22.28 -2.41
CA SER A 107 -0.67 23.00 -1.67
C SER A 107 -1.38 23.90 -2.68
N PRO A 108 -2.71 23.80 -2.89
CA PRO A 108 -3.41 24.85 -3.61
C PRO A 108 -3.11 26.19 -2.91
N PRO A 109 -2.95 27.29 -3.66
CA PRO A 109 -2.96 28.62 -3.05
C PRO A 109 -4.16 28.70 -2.12
N SER A 110 -3.95 29.10 -0.88
CA SER A 110 -5.05 29.35 0.05
C SER A 110 -5.85 30.52 -0.52
N ASP A 111 -6.90 30.24 -1.28
CA ASP A 111 -7.91 31.21 -1.69
C ASP A 111 -8.72 31.61 -0.43
N ALA A 112 -8.08 32.31 0.51
CA ALA A 112 -8.68 32.91 1.70
C ALA A 112 -7.67 33.82 2.42
N ASP A 113 -7.41 35.00 1.87
CA ASP A 113 -7.32 36.17 2.74
C ASP A 113 -8.76 36.66 2.92
N PRO A 114 -9.42 36.43 4.07
CA PRO A 114 -10.59 37.21 4.38
C PRO A 114 -10.12 38.65 4.56
N GLU A 115 -10.58 39.54 3.69
CA GLU A 115 -10.45 40.99 3.83
C GLU A 115 -10.76 41.41 5.27
N GLY A 116 -9.96 42.35 5.78
CA GLY A 116 -9.83 42.69 7.18
C GLY A 116 -11.14 42.96 7.91
N GLY A 117 -11.23 42.37 9.10
CA GLY A 117 -12.07 42.89 10.17
C GLY A 117 -11.15 43.52 11.22
N GLU A 118 -11.22 44.84 11.36
CA GLU A 118 -10.74 45.56 12.54
C GLU A 118 -11.36 44.91 13.79
N VAL A 119 -10.50 44.52 14.73
CA VAL A 119 -10.93 44.11 16.07
C VAL A 119 -10.36 45.14 17.04
N ASP A 120 -11.25 45.97 17.57
CA ASP A 120 -11.01 46.84 18.72
C ASP A 120 -10.53 45.99 19.90
N GLY A 121 -9.34 46.31 20.41
CA GLY A 121 -8.81 45.75 21.65
C GLY A 121 -9.35 46.47 22.88
N PRO A 122 -9.33 45.81 24.05
CA PRO A 122 -9.24 46.54 25.31
C PRO A 122 -8.02 46.13 26.16
N SER A 123 -7.40 47.20 26.68
CA SER A 123 -6.82 47.38 28.02
C SER A 123 -5.71 46.45 28.51
N GLU A 124 -4.51 47.06 28.56
CA GLU A 124 -3.62 47.21 29.73
C GLU A 124 -3.76 46.21 30.89
N VAL A 125 -2.67 45.48 31.14
CA VAL A 125 -2.19 45.21 32.50
C VAL A 125 -0.67 45.39 32.52
N HIS A 126 -0.23 46.34 33.33
CA HIS A 126 1.17 46.57 33.72
C HIS A 126 1.82 45.34 34.35
N SER A 127 3.09 45.11 34.04
CA SER A 127 4.06 44.63 35.03
C SER A 127 5.44 45.16 34.66
N GLU A 128 5.92 46.05 35.53
CA GLU A 128 7.27 46.60 35.57
C GLU A 128 8.31 45.49 35.81
N GLY A 129 9.49 45.68 35.24
CA GLY A 129 10.63 44.79 35.38
C GLY A 129 11.82 45.42 34.69
N GLU A 130 12.43 46.36 35.39
CA GLU A 130 13.72 46.98 35.10
C GLU A 130 14.81 45.92 34.94
N ASP A 131 15.71 46.11 33.99
CA ASP A 131 17.14 45.93 34.20
C ASP A 131 17.91 46.59 33.05
N GLU A 132 18.58 47.68 33.41
CA GLU A 132 19.53 48.44 32.61
C GLU A 132 20.77 47.58 32.35
N HIS A 133 21.21 47.52 31.09
CA HIS A 133 22.61 47.26 30.82
C HIS A 133 23.07 48.09 29.61
N ASP A 134 23.69 49.21 29.95
CA ASP A 134 24.60 49.96 29.09
C ASP A 134 25.71 49.03 28.59
N ASN A 135 25.94 49.06 27.28
CA ASN A 135 27.27 48.87 26.71
C ASN A 135 27.37 49.68 25.42
N GLU A 136 28.15 50.75 25.53
CA GLU A 136 28.76 51.50 24.44
C GLU A 136 29.49 50.53 23.49
N ILE A 137 29.18 50.62 22.20
CA ILE A 137 30.03 50.05 21.15
C ILE A 137 30.32 51.16 20.14
N GLU A 138 31.62 51.34 19.95
CA GLU A 138 32.31 52.34 19.15
C GLU A 138 31.90 52.27 17.67
N GLU A 139 31.60 53.43 17.08
CA GLU A 139 31.50 53.61 15.63
C GLU A 139 32.92 53.62 15.03
N GLU A 140 33.34 52.49 14.46
CA GLU A 140 34.44 52.47 13.48
C GLU A 140 33.88 52.55 12.06
N GLY A 141 34.20 53.66 11.38
CA GLY A 141 33.98 53.86 9.97
C GLY A 141 34.82 52.89 9.12
N GLY A 142 34.13 52.12 8.28
CA GLY A 142 34.74 51.24 7.28
C GLY A 142 34.27 51.61 5.88
N GLU A 143 35.25 51.90 5.03
CA GLU A 143 35.14 52.34 3.64
C GLU A 143 34.26 51.42 2.77
N SER A 144 33.31 52.03 2.07
CA SER A 144 32.53 51.40 1.01
C SER A 144 33.40 51.15 -0.22
N SER A 145 33.77 49.90 -0.47
CA SER A 145 34.29 49.45 -1.77
C SER A 145 33.11 49.04 -2.66
N GLU A 146 32.93 49.80 -3.74
CA GLU A 146 32.06 49.47 -4.87
C GLU A 146 32.59 48.18 -5.54
N ASN A 147 31.95 47.04 -5.27
CA ASN A 147 32.11 45.85 -6.10
C ASN A 147 31.00 45.84 -7.14
N ASP A 148 31.39 46.03 -8.39
CA ASP A 148 30.60 45.79 -9.60
C ASP A 148 30.17 44.31 -9.65
N ASP A 149 29.01 44.01 -9.09
CA ASP A 149 28.26 42.77 -9.35
C ASP A 149 27.81 42.78 -10.82
N LYS A 150 28.67 42.27 -11.70
CA LYS A 150 28.24 41.86 -13.04
C LYS A 150 27.29 40.67 -12.88
N GLU A 151 26.00 40.97 -12.84
CA GLU A 151 24.94 40.01 -13.12
C GLU A 151 25.28 39.29 -14.43
N GLU A 152 25.76 38.05 -14.32
CA GLU A 152 25.98 37.17 -15.43
C GLU A 152 24.58 36.84 -16.01
N GLU A 153 24.15 37.62 -17.00
CA GLU A 153 22.88 37.44 -17.70
C GLU A 153 22.82 35.99 -18.21
N LEU A 154 22.02 35.17 -17.52
CA LEU A 154 21.71 33.81 -17.95
C LEU A 154 21.25 33.85 -19.41
N PRO A 155 21.86 33.06 -20.30
CA PRO A 155 21.63 33.18 -21.74
C PRO A 155 20.14 33.05 -22.05
N SER A 156 19.59 34.11 -22.65
CA SER A 156 18.19 34.25 -23.09
C SER A 156 17.86 33.41 -24.32
N GLY A 157 18.47 32.22 -24.41
CA GLY A 157 18.19 31.24 -25.45
C GLY A 157 16.75 30.71 -25.36
N PRO A 158 16.15 30.30 -26.49
CA PRO A 158 14.82 29.71 -26.51
C PRO A 158 14.79 28.50 -25.58
N ARG A 159 13.97 28.56 -24.52
CA ARG A 159 13.76 27.43 -23.60
C ARG A 159 13.37 26.22 -24.45
N PRO A 160 14.15 25.12 -24.44
CA PRO A 160 13.82 23.92 -25.21
C PRO A 160 12.40 23.48 -24.87
N ASP A 161 11.66 23.02 -25.86
CA ASP A 161 10.25 22.61 -25.73
C ASP A 161 10.14 21.26 -24.99
N TYR A 162 10.61 21.23 -23.73
CA TYR A 162 10.57 20.11 -22.79
C TYR A 162 9.13 19.66 -22.47
N LEU A 163 8.13 20.34 -23.02
CA LEU A 163 6.71 20.09 -22.81
C LEU A 163 6.20 18.81 -23.49
N THR A 164 7.01 18.17 -24.35
CA THR A 164 6.60 16.99 -25.12
C THR A 164 7.27 15.69 -24.67
N VAL A 165 8.35 15.78 -23.89
CA VAL A 165 9.15 14.63 -23.46
C VAL A 165 8.46 13.96 -22.24
N PRO A 166 8.27 12.63 -22.24
CA PRO A 166 7.79 11.92 -21.05
C PRO A 166 8.74 12.09 -19.85
N ALA A 167 8.20 12.20 -18.62
CA ALA A 167 9.01 12.38 -17.40
C ALA A 167 10.10 11.32 -17.25
N ALA A 168 9.80 10.08 -17.63
CA ALA A 168 10.74 8.98 -17.57
C ALA A 168 11.96 9.19 -18.47
N ASP A 169 11.77 9.78 -19.65
CA ASP A 169 12.86 10.10 -20.58
C ASP A 169 13.64 11.32 -20.04
N TYR A 170 12.94 12.36 -19.56
CA TYR A 170 13.58 13.52 -18.95
C TYR A 170 14.46 13.17 -17.75
N VAL A 171 14.04 12.22 -16.90
CA VAL A 171 14.86 11.74 -15.78
C VAL A 171 16.15 11.07 -16.25
N ASN A 172 16.15 10.41 -17.41
CA ASN A 172 17.38 9.86 -17.98
C ASN A 172 18.32 10.98 -18.49
N ASP A 173 17.77 12.07 -19.01
CA ASP A 173 18.54 13.22 -19.50
C ASP A 173 19.19 14.03 -18.37
N LEU A 174 18.75 13.84 -17.13
CA LEU A 174 19.37 14.42 -15.94
C LEU A 174 20.69 13.74 -15.53
N GLU A 175 20.99 12.57 -16.10
CA GLU A 175 22.24 11.82 -15.84
C GLU A 175 22.54 11.64 -14.35
N ILE A 176 21.50 11.36 -13.56
CA ILE A 176 21.58 11.29 -12.10
C ILE A 176 22.61 10.24 -11.66
N GLU A 177 23.68 10.70 -11.02
CA GLU A 177 24.74 9.85 -10.48
C GLU A 177 25.19 10.32 -9.10
N GLY A 178 25.69 9.38 -8.29
CA GLY A 178 26.21 9.71 -6.97
C GLY A 178 26.25 8.51 -6.03
N ARG A 179 26.39 8.81 -4.74
CA ARG A 179 26.30 7.84 -3.64
C ARG A 179 24.86 7.67 -3.19
N LEU A 180 24.41 6.42 -3.09
CA LEU A 180 23.06 6.09 -2.65
C LEU A 180 22.95 6.00 -1.12
N THR A 181 22.06 6.81 -0.53
CA THR A 181 21.65 6.74 0.87
C THR A 181 20.13 6.54 0.94
N PRO A 182 19.65 5.33 1.30
CA PRO A 182 18.23 5.06 1.43
C PRO A 182 17.68 5.49 2.81
N LEU A 183 16.47 6.02 2.82
CA LEU A 183 15.67 6.38 3.98
C LEU A 183 14.25 5.85 3.81
N HIS A 184 13.52 5.61 4.89
CA HIS A 184 12.11 5.25 4.83
C HIS A 184 11.27 6.00 5.86
N ARG A 185 9.99 6.20 5.53
CA ARG A 185 8.98 6.73 6.45
C ARG A 185 7.62 6.14 6.08
N GLY A 186 7.26 5.04 6.75
CA GLY A 186 5.95 4.41 6.62
C GLY A 186 5.79 3.72 5.27
N LYS A 187 5.03 4.30 4.33
CA LYS A 187 4.81 3.74 2.98
C LYS A 187 5.67 4.35 1.87
N GLU A 188 6.64 5.17 2.23
CA GLU A 188 7.54 5.82 1.27
C GLU A 188 8.99 5.50 1.60
N VAL A 189 9.78 5.29 0.55
CA VAL A 189 11.24 5.22 0.62
C VAL A 189 11.79 6.42 -0.13
N VAL A 190 12.82 7.07 0.40
CA VAL A 190 13.56 8.12 -0.29
C VAL A 190 14.96 7.61 -0.53
N MET A 191 15.40 7.70 -1.78
CA MET A 191 16.79 7.49 -2.15
C MET A 191 17.45 8.85 -2.31
N ILE A 192 18.38 9.18 -1.44
CA ILE A 192 19.29 10.30 -1.66
C ILE A 192 20.42 9.79 -2.54
N ILE A 193 20.64 10.45 -3.67
CA ILE A 193 21.76 10.20 -4.57
C ILE A 193 22.64 11.44 -4.47
N SER A 194 23.61 11.39 -3.56
CA SER A 194 24.48 12.52 -3.24
C SER A 194 25.64 12.58 -4.22
N ASN A 195 25.86 13.76 -4.79
CA ASN A 195 27.03 14.10 -5.57
C ASN A 195 27.78 15.23 -4.85
N ASP A 196 29.10 15.22 -4.91
CA ASP A 196 29.93 16.24 -4.26
C ASP A 196 29.84 17.60 -4.95
N GLU A 197 29.39 17.64 -6.22
CA GLU A 197 29.12 18.87 -6.94
C GLU A 197 27.78 19.52 -6.49
N PRO A 198 27.78 20.83 -6.17
CA PRO A 198 26.56 21.57 -5.85
C PRO A 198 25.52 21.45 -6.96
N GLY A 199 24.26 21.28 -6.57
CA GLY A 199 23.15 21.12 -7.51
C GLY A 199 23.11 19.79 -8.28
N GLN A 200 24.00 18.83 -7.99
CA GLN A 200 24.00 17.49 -8.59
C GLN A 200 23.46 16.39 -7.67
N SER A 201 22.98 16.76 -6.48
CA SER A 201 22.33 15.83 -5.55
C SER A 201 20.84 15.70 -5.85
N PHE A 202 20.30 14.48 -5.72
CA PHE A 202 18.89 14.19 -5.97
C PHE A 202 18.26 13.41 -4.83
N ALA A 203 17.00 13.73 -4.51
CA ALA A 203 16.13 12.90 -3.69
C ALA A 203 15.08 12.24 -4.59
N VAL A 204 15.04 10.90 -4.61
CA VAL A 204 14.05 10.13 -5.36
C VAL A 204 13.12 9.43 -4.38
N ARG A 205 11.92 9.98 -4.19
CA ARG A 205 10.88 9.36 -3.37
C ARG A 205 10.14 8.29 -4.16
N VAL A 206 10.10 7.08 -3.62
CA VAL A 206 9.52 5.88 -4.22
C VAL A 206 8.31 5.43 -3.41
N ASN A 207 7.18 5.24 -4.09
CA ASN A 207 6.02 4.54 -3.57
C ASN A 207 5.80 3.26 -4.37
N PHE A 208 5.87 2.12 -3.71
CA PHE A 208 5.90 0.80 -4.35
C PHE A 208 4.52 0.22 -4.75
N GLY A 209 3.40 0.94 -4.54
CA GLY A 209 2.13 0.56 -5.17
C GLY A 209 1.43 -0.67 -4.56
N LEU A 210 1.53 -1.88 -5.12
CA LEU A 210 1.02 -3.12 -4.46
C LEU A 210 2.02 -4.25 -4.58
N GLU A 211 2.68 -4.34 -5.75
CA GLU A 211 3.66 -5.38 -6.07
C GLU A 211 5.02 -4.80 -6.49
N GLY A 212 5.19 -3.48 -6.39
CA GLY A 212 6.48 -2.85 -6.57
C GLY A 212 7.45 -3.34 -5.50
N HIS A 213 8.70 -3.58 -5.92
CA HIS A 213 9.78 -4.01 -5.05
C HIS A 213 11.13 -3.68 -5.66
N CYS A 214 12.21 -3.88 -4.89
CA CYS A 214 13.56 -3.79 -5.41
C CYS A 214 14.49 -4.83 -4.77
N PHE A 215 15.59 -5.12 -5.45
CA PHE A 215 16.65 -6.02 -4.98
C PHE A 215 17.92 -5.80 -5.81
N TRP A 216 19.07 -6.18 -5.27
CA TRP A 216 20.35 -6.16 -5.99
C TRP A 216 20.57 -7.44 -6.79
N MET A 217 21.11 -7.28 -7.99
CA MET A 217 21.64 -8.36 -8.83
C MET A 217 23.04 -7.99 -9.38
N PRO A 218 23.86 -8.96 -9.79
CA PRO A 218 25.13 -8.64 -10.45
C PRO A 218 24.90 -7.76 -11.69
N THR A 219 25.72 -6.72 -11.87
CA THR A 219 25.58 -5.79 -13.00
C THR A 219 25.73 -6.49 -14.35
N ALA A 220 26.58 -7.52 -14.45
CA ALA A 220 26.68 -8.35 -15.65
C ALA A 220 25.36 -9.06 -15.99
N MET A 221 24.65 -9.58 -14.98
CA MET A 221 23.34 -10.20 -15.12
C MET A 221 22.30 -9.18 -15.59
N TYR A 222 22.25 -8.01 -14.93
CA TYR A 222 21.38 -6.91 -15.33
C TYR A 222 21.60 -6.50 -16.79
N ARG A 223 22.86 -6.27 -17.20
CA ARG A 223 23.22 -5.90 -18.58
C ARG A 223 22.75 -6.93 -19.60
N THR A 224 22.87 -8.21 -19.29
CA THR A 224 22.40 -9.31 -20.15
C THR A 224 20.88 -9.33 -20.29
N ILE A 225 20.14 -8.98 -19.24
CA ILE A 225 18.67 -8.91 -19.27
C ILE A 225 18.21 -7.73 -20.14
N VAL A 226 18.80 -6.55 -19.92
CA VAL A 226 18.35 -5.31 -20.59
C VAL A 226 18.91 -5.13 -22.01
N SER A 227 19.90 -5.93 -22.42
CA SER A 227 20.37 -5.97 -23.81
C SER A 227 19.37 -6.65 -24.75
N LYS A 228 18.42 -7.44 -24.21
CA LYS A 228 17.34 -8.05 -24.98
C LYS A 228 16.19 -7.05 -25.14
N PRO A 229 15.48 -7.06 -26.28
CA PRO A 229 14.30 -6.22 -26.44
C PRO A 229 13.22 -6.61 -25.43
N THR A 230 12.48 -5.62 -24.93
CA THR A 230 11.34 -5.91 -24.07
C THR A 230 10.23 -6.63 -24.85
N ILE A 231 9.45 -7.45 -24.15
CA ILE A 231 8.28 -8.14 -24.69
C ILE A 231 6.98 -7.56 -24.11
N PRO A 232 5.88 -7.53 -24.88
CA PRO A 232 4.59 -7.05 -24.37
C PRO A 232 4.06 -7.89 -23.21
N ARG A 233 3.68 -7.22 -22.11
CA ARG A 233 2.94 -7.81 -20.98
C ARG A 233 1.56 -7.19 -20.93
N GLY A 234 0.62 -7.76 -21.68
CA GLY A 234 -0.71 -7.19 -21.87
C GLY A 234 -0.67 -5.88 -22.68
N GLN A 235 -1.71 -5.05 -22.55
CA GLN A 235 -1.85 -3.84 -23.40
C GLN A 235 -1.03 -2.64 -22.93
N LYS A 236 -0.65 -2.58 -21.64
CA LYS A 236 -0.17 -1.35 -20.99
C LYS A 236 1.25 -1.43 -20.44
N SER A 237 1.87 -2.61 -20.46
CA SER A 237 3.18 -2.82 -19.85
C SER A 237 4.06 -3.70 -20.73
N ARG A 238 5.37 -3.55 -20.56
CA ARG A 238 6.39 -4.40 -21.17
C ARG A 238 7.31 -4.93 -20.08
N ALA A 239 8.06 -5.97 -20.40
CA ALA A 239 8.99 -6.61 -19.49
C ALA A 239 10.17 -7.18 -20.27
N TYR A 240 11.32 -7.35 -19.63
CA TYR A 240 12.45 -8.07 -20.18
C TYR A 240 12.27 -9.56 -19.94
N GLU A 241 12.75 -10.37 -20.87
CA GLU A 241 12.90 -11.81 -20.66
C GLU A 241 14.14 -12.07 -19.79
N ILE A 242 13.99 -12.90 -18.77
CA ILE A 242 15.09 -13.33 -17.91
C ILE A 242 15.71 -14.58 -18.54
N PRO A 243 17.01 -14.56 -18.90
CA PRO A 243 17.71 -15.74 -19.40
C PRO A 243 17.56 -16.96 -18.48
N ALA A 244 17.46 -18.15 -19.08
CA ALA A 244 17.15 -19.39 -18.37
C ALA A 244 18.22 -19.76 -17.35
N GLU A 245 19.48 -19.45 -17.65
CA GLU A 245 20.65 -19.64 -16.80
C GLU A 245 20.60 -18.83 -15.49
N PHE A 246 19.75 -17.80 -15.41
CA PHE A 246 19.65 -16.97 -14.21
C PHE A 246 18.56 -17.40 -13.23
N CYS A 247 17.73 -18.39 -13.56
CA CYS A 247 16.66 -18.83 -12.66
C CYS A 247 16.62 -20.35 -12.45
N ASP A 248 16.24 -20.74 -11.24
CA ASP A 248 16.23 -22.14 -10.77
C ASP A 248 14.94 -22.91 -11.15
N GLY A 249 14.07 -22.35 -12.00
CA GLY A 249 12.84 -23.00 -12.47
C GLY A 249 13.04 -23.88 -13.72
N PRO A 250 12.01 -24.61 -14.17
CA PRO A 250 12.01 -25.26 -15.48
C PRO A 250 11.85 -24.29 -16.66
N PRO A 251 12.36 -24.66 -17.85
CA PRO A 251 12.54 -23.75 -18.98
C PRO A 251 11.23 -23.28 -19.65
N GLU A 252 10.11 -23.97 -19.39
CA GLU A 252 8.86 -23.80 -20.15
C GLU A 252 8.00 -22.59 -19.75
N ALA A 253 8.25 -22.00 -18.58
CA ALA A 253 7.48 -20.84 -18.12
C ALA A 253 8.17 -19.54 -18.57
N PRO A 254 7.43 -18.59 -19.18
CA PRO A 254 8.00 -17.30 -19.55
C PRO A 254 8.48 -16.57 -18.29
N ARG A 255 9.79 -16.34 -18.20
CA ARG A 255 10.41 -15.66 -17.07
C ARG A 255 10.61 -14.22 -17.47
N ILE A 256 9.79 -13.34 -16.91
CA ILE A 256 9.84 -11.93 -17.25
C ILE A 256 10.06 -11.08 -16.02
N ILE A 257 10.73 -9.95 -16.20
CA ILE A 257 10.93 -8.93 -15.19
C ILE A 257 10.60 -7.57 -15.79
N SER A 258 9.77 -6.80 -15.10
CA SER A 258 9.42 -5.45 -15.52
C SER A 258 10.16 -4.47 -14.63
N ILE A 259 11.32 -4.05 -15.11
CA ILE A 259 12.22 -3.12 -14.44
C ILE A 259 11.77 -1.72 -14.81
N GLN A 260 11.30 -0.90 -13.87
CA GLN A 260 10.94 0.51 -14.13
C GLN A 260 12.16 1.43 -14.02
N ALA A 261 13.04 1.15 -13.06
CA ALA A 261 14.26 1.90 -12.83
C ALA A 261 15.38 0.97 -12.34
N ALA A 262 16.62 1.43 -12.44
CA ALA A 262 17.78 0.76 -11.90
C ALA A 262 18.77 1.79 -11.34
N PHE A 263 19.44 1.45 -10.24
CA PHE A 263 20.63 2.16 -9.77
C PHE A 263 21.84 1.27 -10.02
N ILE A 264 22.62 1.65 -11.03
CA ILE A 264 23.65 0.82 -11.66
C ILE A 264 25.00 1.18 -11.07
N ARG A 265 25.68 0.21 -10.45
CA ARG A 265 27.09 0.33 -10.02
C ARG A 265 27.97 -0.65 -10.80
N PRO A 266 29.31 -0.58 -10.68
CA PRO A 266 30.20 -1.47 -11.43
C PRO A 266 29.87 -2.96 -11.26
N GLU A 267 29.66 -3.42 -10.03
CA GLU A 267 29.48 -4.85 -9.74
C GLU A 267 28.02 -5.25 -9.49
N TRP A 268 27.22 -4.36 -8.89
CA TRP A 268 25.86 -4.64 -8.47
C TRP A 268 24.89 -3.58 -8.96
N THR A 269 23.73 -4.01 -9.44
CA THR A 269 22.64 -3.12 -9.87
C THR A 269 21.41 -3.36 -9.01
N LEU A 270 20.90 -2.29 -8.39
CA LEU A 270 19.62 -2.30 -7.66
C LEU A 270 18.52 -2.07 -8.67
N VAL A 271 17.63 -3.04 -8.86
CA VAL A 271 16.51 -2.91 -9.81
C VAL A 271 15.22 -2.59 -9.08
N PHE A 272 14.39 -1.73 -9.65
CA PHE A 272 13.02 -1.46 -9.20
C PHE A 272 12.04 -2.14 -10.15
N CYS A 273 11.25 -3.06 -9.61
CA CYS A 273 10.42 -3.95 -10.40
C CYS A 273 8.96 -3.89 -9.97
N ASP A 274 8.04 -3.86 -10.94
CA ASP A 274 6.60 -3.88 -10.70
C ASP A 274 5.82 -4.51 -11.86
N HIS A 275 5.12 -5.59 -11.55
CA HIS A 275 4.30 -6.33 -12.51
C HIS A 275 2.90 -5.75 -12.72
N ASN A 276 2.53 -4.73 -11.96
CA ASN A 276 1.29 -3.98 -12.11
C ASN A 276 1.52 -2.52 -12.53
N VAL A 277 2.78 -2.07 -12.58
CA VAL A 277 3.17 -0.70 -12.97
C VAL A 277 2.44 0.37 -12.17
N MET A 278 2.38 0.16 -10.86
CA MET A 278 1.83 1.08 -9.85
C MET A 278 2.90 1.73 -8.99
N ILE A 279 4.17 1.31 -9.12
CA ILE A 279 5.30 2.01 -8.55
C ILE A 279 5.36 3.42 -9.13
N THR A 280 5.62 4.39 -8.25
CA THR A 280 5.77 5.79 -8.63
C THR A 280 7.02 6.38 -8.02
N PHE A 281 7.71 7.19 -8.80
CA PHE A 281 8.91 7.92 -8.45
C PHE A 281 8.60 9.42 -8.49
N HIS A 282 9.03 10.13 -7.46
CA HIS A 282 9.03 11.58 -7.40
C HIS A 282 10.46 12.07 -7.27
N VAL A 283 10.96 12.73 -8.31
CA VAL A 283 12.36 13.16 -8.41
C VAL A 283 12.47 14.62 -8.01
N MET A 284 13.32 14.88 -7.01
CA MET A 284 13.62 16.18 -6.45
C MET A 284 15.10 16.48 -6.68
N ARG A 285 15.43 17.60 -7.31
CA ARG A 285 16.82 18.07 -7.47
C ARG A 285 17.16 19.01 -6.32
N LEU A 286 18.20 18.69 -5.57
CA LEU A 286 18.61 19.43 -4.37
C LEU A 286 19.64 20.50 -4.75
N ARG A 287 19.56 21.66 -4.11
CA ARG A 287 20.47 22.79 -4.35
C ARG A 287 21.82 22.57 -3.67
N GLY A 288 21.79 22.20 -2.41
CA GLY A 288 22.99 21.96 -1.60
C GLY A 288 23.48 20.51 -1.66
N LYS A 289 24.70 20.32 -1.16
CA LYS A 289 25.18 19.01 -0.73
C LYS A 289 24.30 18.53 0.43
N VAL A 290 24.02 17.24 0.46
CA VAL A 290 23.23 16.60 1.52
C VAL A 290 24.16 15.92 2.50
N GLU A 291 24.10 16.34 3.76
CA GLU A 291 24.81 15.73 4.86
C GLU A 291 23.92 14.74 5.62
N GLU A 292 24.52 13.93 6.50
CA GLU A 292 23.76 12.96 7.29
C GLU A 292 22.78 13.65 8.25
N ASP A 293 23.13 14.83 8.75
CA ASP A 293 22.27 15.61 9.66
C ASP A 293 21.02 16.17 8.97
N ASP A 294 21.09 16.47 7.66
CA ASP A 294 19.93 16.87 6.86
C ASP A 294 18.90 15.74 6.70
N LEU A 295 19.32 14.50 6.97
CA LEU A 295 18.49 13.31 6.82
C LEU A 295 17.89 12.83 8.14
N LYS A 296 18.06 13.59 9.23
CA LYS A 296 17.50 13.27 10.54
C LYS A 296 16.14 13.94 10.75
N PRO A 297 15.21 13.28 11.47
CA PRO A 297 14.00 13.93 11.97
C PRO A 297 14.32 15.25 12.69
N GLY A 298 13.54 16.29 12.39
CA GLY A 298 13.74 17.64 12.95
C GLY A 298 14.61 18.56 12.09
N SER A 299 15.35 18.04 11.11
CA SER A 299 16.06 18.88 10.13
C SER A 299 15.09 19.60 9.19
N GLN A 300 15.58 20.67 8.53
CA GLN A 300 14.77 21.43 7.58
C GLN A 300 14.38 20.61 6.34
N LEU A 301 15.29 19.73 5.88
CA LEU A 301 15.06 18.89 4.70
C LEU A 301 14.08 17.74 4.98
N TRP A 302 14.12 17.14 6.17
CA TRP A 302 13.31 15.97 6.53
C TRP A 302 11.82 16.07 6.15
N PRO A 303 11.04 17.09 6.56
CA PRO A 303 9.62 17.18 6.20
C PRO A 303 9.37 17.33 4.70
N LEU A 304 10.35 17.86 3.94
CA LEU A 304 10.25 18.10 2.50
C LEU A 304 10.48 16.83 1.67
N LEU A 305 11.20 15.85 2.23
CA LEU A 305 11.46 14.57 1.57
C LEU A 305 10.19 13.73 1.39
N TRP A 306 9.19 13.89 2.27
CA TRP A 306 8.02 13.03 2.35
C TRP A 306 6.77 13.66 1.69
N SER A 307 5.79 12.83 1.37
CA SER A 307 4.49 13.33 0.92
C SER A 307 3.72 13.97 2.08
N LYS A 308 3.04 15.10 1.82
CA LYS A 308 2.10 15.72 2.76
C LYS A 308 0.94 14.81 3.17
N THR A 309 0.69 13.73 2.44
CA THR A 309 -0.37 12.75 2.74
C THR A 309 0.08 11.63 3.69
N HIS A 310 1.35 11.62 4.09
CA HIS A 310 1.94 10.62 4.97
C HIS A 310 2.46 11.29 6.24
N GLY A 311 2.02 10.76 7.38
CA GLY A 311 2.32 11.30 8.70
C GLY A 311 3.62 10.77 9.30
N PRO A 312 3.89 11.13 10.57
CA PRO A 312 5.03 10.60 11.32
C PRO A 312 4.93 9.09 11.55
N VAL A 313 6.08 8.48 11.83
CA VAL A 313 6.22 7.07 12.23
C VAL A 313 6.92 7.02 13.58
N HIS A 314 6.45 6.16 14.49
CA HIS A 314 6.92 6.17 15.88
C HIS A 314 8.43 5.98 16.04
N THR A 315 9.04 5.18 15.16
CA THR A 315 10.46 4.80 15.23
C THR A 315 11.41 5.96 14.91
N HIS A 316 10.95 6.96 14.15
CA HIS A 316 11.74 8.13 13.77
C HIS A 316 11.26 9.41 14.47
N GLU A 317 9.95 9.55 14.69
CA GLU A 317 9.30 10.76 15.17
C GLU A 317 8.31 10.41 16.30
N PRO A 318 8.79 9.92 17.46
CA PRO A 318 7.94 9.35 18.50
C PRO A 318 6.91 10.35 19.04
N ASP A 319 7.34 11.58 19.33
CA ASP A 319 6.47 12.61 19.90
C ASP A 319 5.42 13.09 18.89
N ALA A 320 5.85 13.42 17.66
CA ALA A 320 4.94 13.83 16.60
C ALA A 320 3.93 12.72 16.26
N LYS A 321 4.33 11.45 16.34
CA LYS A 321 3.42 10.31 16.18
C LYS A 321 2.36 10.24 17.27
N VAL A 322 2.77 10.41 18.53
CA VAL A 322 1.84 10.43 19.66
C VAL A 322 0.86 11.60 19.55
N GLU A 323 1.36 12.78 19.19
CA GLU A 323 0.54 13.97 18.97
C GLU A 323 -0.47 13.77 17.82
N ALA A 324 -0.03 13.18 16.70
CA ALA A 324 -0.91 12.88 15.58
C ALA A 324 -2.03 11.91 15.98
N LEU A 325 -1.72 10.89 16.80
CA LEU A 325 -2.72 9.95 17.33
C LEU A 325 -3.73 10.63 18.25
N GLU A 326 -3.29 11.47 19.19
CA GLU A 326 -4.20 12.17 20.11
C GLU A 326 -5.04 13.24 19.40
N THR A 327 -4.49 13.90 18.40
CA THR A 327 -5.25 14.84 17.56
C THR A 327 -6.31 14.12 16.75
N TRP A 328 -5.95 12.99 16.13
CA TRP A 328 -6.90 12.13 15.43
C TRP A 328 -7.98 11.58 16.37
N ARG A 329 -7.61 11.20 17.60
CA ARG A 329 -8.56 10.76 18.62
C ARG A 329 -9.65 11.79 18.87
N ARG A 330 -9.26 13.04 19.15
CA ARG A 330 -10.18 14.17 19.37
C ARG A 330 -11.09 14.37 18.16
N GLU A 331 -10.52 14.41 16.95
CA GLU A 331 -11.29 14.57 15.70
C GLU A 331 -12.36 13.46 15.53
N MET A 332 -12.01 12.19 15.77
CA MET A 332 -12.96 11.08 15.60
C MET A 332 -14.12 11.16 16.62
N VAL A 333 -13.85 11.63 17.84
CA VAL A 333 -14.87 11.84 18.88
C VAL A 333 -15.78 13.01 18.51
N ASP A 334 -15.19 14.17 18.19
CA ASP A 334 -15.92 15.41 17.89
C ASP A 334 -16.82 15.25 16.66
N THR A 335 -16.31 14.61 15.60
CA THR A 335 -17.06 14.34 14.37
C THR A 335 -18.01 13.15 14.47
N LYS A 336 -17.98 12.41 15.59
CA LYS A 336 -18.69 11.14 15.79
C LYS A 336 -18.48 10.18 14.62
N ASN A 337 -17.22 10.04 14.17
CA ASN A 337 -16.90 9.25 12.98
C ASN A 337 -17.20 7.76 13.19
N CYS A 338 -18.34 7.31 12.66
CA CYS A 338 -18.79 5.92 12.73
C CYS A 338 -18.14 4.99 11.69
N THR A 339 -17.04 5.40 11.06
CA THR A 339 -16.28 4.52 10.17
C THR A 339 -15.65 3.39 10.98
N PRO A 340 -15.78 2.12 10.56
CA PRO A 340 -15.11 0.99 11.20
C PRO A 340 -13.60 1.26 11.33
N ILE A 341 -13.04 1.02 12.51
CA ILE A 341 -11.66 1.36 12.87
C ILE A 341 -10.65 0.82 11.85
N PHE A 342 -10.87 -0.40 11.33
CA PHE A 342 -10.04 -0.98 10.27
C PHE A 342 -9.98 -0.13 8.99
N LEU A 343 -11.11 0.44 8.58
CA LEU A 343 -11.18 1.31 7.41
C LEU A 343 -10.57 2.67 7.70
N ALA A 344 -10.80 3.22 8.89
CA ALA A 344 -10.27 4.50 9.31
C ALA A 344 -8.73 4.48 9.34
N MET A 345 -8.13 3.45 9.95
CA MET A 345 -6.67 3.28 9.98
C MET A 345 -6.06 3.26 8.58
N LYS A 346 -6.66 2.51 7.66
CA LYS A 346 -6.16 2.40 6.28
C LYS A 346 -6.31 3.69 5.48
N ALA A 347 -7.35 4.47 5.73
CA ALA A 347 -7.64 5.70 5.01
C ALA A 347 -6.76 6.87 5.48
N THR A 348 -6.35 6.88 6.75
CA THR A 348 -5.66 8.03 7.37
C THR A 348 -4.15 7.81 7.45
N GLN A 349 -3.45 7.87 6.33
CA GLN A 349 -1.99 7.73 6.29
C GLN A 349 -1.24 8.91 6.92
N THR A 350 -1.91 10.03 7.19
CA THR A 350 -1.38 11.15 7.99
C THR A 350 -1.24 10.81 9.48
N VAL A 351 -1.84 9.71 9.94
CA VAL A 351 -1.81 9.26 11.35
C VAL A 351 -1.24 7.85 11.43
N PHE A 352 -1.76 6.93 10.61
CA PHE A 352 -1.34 5.54 10.52
C PHE A 352 -0.46 5.32 9.29
N ASN A 353 0.55 6.17 9.12
CA ASN A 353 1.54 6.00 8.06
C ASN A 353 2.15 4.60 8.18
N GLY A 354 2.28 3.88 7.07
CA GLY A 354 2.80 2.50 7.09
C GLY A 354 1.74 1.41 7.26
N SER A 355 0.63 1.70 7.93
CA SER A 355 -0.38 0.68 8.25
C SER A 355 -1.26 0.33 7.05
N GLY A 356 -1.13 -0.90 6.54
CA GLY A 356 -1.95 -1.43 5.46
C GLY A 356 -3.09 -2.30 5.96
N ALA A 357 -3.47 -3.29 5.14
CA ALA A 357 -4.54 -4.20 5.49
C ALA A 357 -4.06 -5.26 6.49
N GLN A 358 -2.80 -5.66 6.39
CA GLN A 358 -2.17 -6.61 7.30
C GLN A 358 -1.96 -5.97 8.67
N GLU A 359 -1.29 -4.82 8.74
CA GLU A 359 -0.96 -4.18 10.02
C GLU A 359 -2.21 -3.79 10.77
N ALA A 360 -3.18 -3.15 10.10
CA ALA A 360 -4.43 -2.81 10.77
C ALA A 360 -5.14 -4.06 11.31
N THR A 361 -5.08 -5.19 10.59
CA THR A 361 -5.68 -6.44 11.07
C THR A 361 -4.95 -7.00 12.29
N ASP A 362 -3.62 -7.07 12.22
CA ASP A 362 -2.79 -7.65 13.27
C ASP A 362 -2.78 -6.74 14.52
N GLN A 363 -2.65 -5.42 14.37
CA GLN A 363 -2.74 -4.43 15.44
C GLN A 363 -4.11 -4.47 16.15
N LEU A 364 -5.22 -4.57 15.41
CA LEU A 364 -6.55 -4.65 16.03
C LEU A 364 -6.76 -5.97 16.78
N GLN A 365 -6.21 -7.07 16.28
CA GLN A 365 -6.23 -8.34 17.01
C GLN A 365 -5.37 -8.26 18.28
N GLU A 366 -4.20 -7.64 18.21
CA GLU A 366 -3.32 -7.43 19.36
C GLU A 366 -3.93 -6.51 20.41
N ALA A 367 -4.67 -5.48 19.97
CA ALA A 367 -5.41 -4.59 20.82
C ALA A 367 -6.75 -5.15 21.32
N PHE A 368 -7.12 -6.39 20.98
CA PHE A 368 -8.43 -6.98 21.32
C PHE A 368 -9.61 -6.08 20.92
N ILE A 369 -9.55 -5.50 19.72
CA ILE A 369 -10.58 -4.62 19.17
C ILE A 369 -11.16 -5.29 17.92
N SER A 370 -12.50 -5.34 17.85
CA SER A 370 -13.17 -5.78 16.64
C SER A 370 -12.90 -4.79 15.49
N PRO A 371 -12.51 -5.26 14.29
CA PRO A 371 -12.28 -4.35 13.16
C PRO A 371 -13.55 -3.63 12.68
N LEU A 372 -14.72 -4.06 13.17
CA LEU A 372 -16.02 -3.45 12.92
C LEU A 372 -16.32 -2.27 13.84
N MET A 373 -15.60 -2.14 14.97
CA MET A 373 -15.89 -1.12 15.98
C MET A 373 -15.73 0.29 15.38
N PRO A 374 -16.70 1.20 15.53
CA PRO A 374 -16.60 2.58 15.10
C PRO A 374 -15.35 3.27 15.68
N ALA A 375 -14.63 4.03 14.85
CA ALA A 375 -13.45 4.78 15.27
C ALA A 375 -13.78 5.73 16.43
N CYS A 376 -14.92 6.43 16.39
CA CYS A 376 -15.36 7.29 17.50
C CYS A 376 -15.52 6.53 18.83
N GLN A 377 -16.01 5.29 18.82
CA GLN A 377 -16.18 4.49 20.04
C GLN A 377 -14.84 4.00 20.60
N VAL A 378 -13.92 3.59 19.73
CA VAL A 378 -12.53 3.27 20.12
C VAL A 378 -11.86 4.48 20.78
N CYS A 379 -12.04 5.67 20.21
CA CYS A 379 -11.45 6.91 20.70
C CYS A 379 -12.14 7.46 21.96
N GLN A 380 -13.44 7.20 22.15
CA GLN A 380 -14.21 7.72 23.29
C GLN A 380 -13.87 7.02 24.62
N SER A 381 -13.58 5.72 24.59
CA SER A 381 -13.23 4.96 25.79
C SER A 381 -11.73 5.05 26.07
N ASP A 382 -11.32 5.68 27.17
CA ASP A 382 -9.90 5.82 27.55
C ASP A 382 -9.18 4.48 27.60
N SER A 383 -9.79 3.45 28.20
CA SER A 383 -9.15 2.14 28.32
C SER A 383 -8.98 1.42 26.98
N VAL A 384 -9.94 1.54 26.07
CA VAL A 384 -9.84 0.99 24.71
C VAL A 384 -8.82 1.77 23.89
N TRP A 385 -8.84 3.11 23.98
CA TRP A 385 -7.90 3.98 23.30
C TRP A 385 -6.46 3.72 23.74
N GLN A 386 -6.18 3.66 25.04
CA GLN A 386 -4.82 3.42 25.53
C GLN A 386 -4.29 2.06 25.04
N ARG A 387 -5.12 1.00 25.11
CA ARG A 387 -4.74 -0.31 24.59
C ARG A 387 -4.46 -0.28 23.08
N PHE A 388 -5.30 0.43 22.30
CA PHE A 388 -5.11 0.61 20.87
C PHE A 388 -3.82 1.37 20.56
N LYS A 389 -3.62 2.53 21.19
CA LYS A 389 -2.45 3.40 21.02
C LYS A 389 -1.17 2.64 21.33
N THR A 390 -1.10 1.98 22.49
CA THR A 390 0.06 1.19 22.90
C THR A 390 0.42 0.14 21.84
N VAL A 391 -0.57 -0.64 21.40
CA VAL A 391 -0.32 -1.68 20.38
C VAL A 391 0.12 -1.08 19.05
N VAL A 392 -0.46 0.04 18.59
CA VAL A 392 -0.02 0.69 17.35
C VAL A 392 1.46 1.08 17.43
N LEU A 393 1.89 1.71 18.53
CA LEU A 393 3.26 2.17 18.73
C LEU A 393 4.25 1.00 18.88
N GLU A 394 3.92 0.02 19.72
CA GLU A 394 4.74 -1.19 19.95
C GLU A 394 4.89 -2.02 18.67
N TYR A 395 3.83 -2.10 17.88
CA TYR A 395 3.84 -2.84 16.63
C TYR A 395 4.75 -2.17 15.59
N GLU A 396 4.72 -0.84 15.44
CA GLU A 396 5.65 -0.10 14.56
C GLU A 396 7.11 -0.35 14.99
N ALA A 397 7.41 -0.23 16.28
CA ALA A 397 8.75 -0.50 16.81
C ALA A 397 9.21 -1.95 16.56
N THR A 398 8.31 -2.91 16.74
CA THR A 398 8.59 -4.33 16.50
C THR A 398 8.92 -4.59 15.02
N ARG A 399 8.26 -3.90 14.09
CA ARG A 399 8.48 -4.08 12.64
C ARG A 399 9.82 -3.51 12.19
N GLU A 400 10.21 -2.36 12.69
CA GLU A 400 11.53 -1.78 12.43
C GLU A 400 12.64 -2.72 12.90
N ALA A 401 12.48 -3.34 14.08
CA ALA A 401 13.44 -4.31 14.61
C ALA A 401 13.65 -5.53 13.69
N LEU A 402 12.66 -5.90 12.86
CA LEU A 402 12.79 -6.98 11.88
C LEU A 402 13.69 -6.62 10.70
N ALA A 403 13.87 -5.34 10.43
CA ALA A 403 14.72 -4.83 9.36
C ALA A 403 16.15 -4.53 9.80
N LEU A 404 16.45 -4.64 11.10
CA LEU A 404 17.82 -4.51 11.57
C LEU A 404 18.71 -5.60 10.95
N PRO A 405 20.01 -5.31 10.71
CA PRO A 405 20.96 -6.30 10.19
C PRO A 405 21.09 -7.57 11.04
N SER A 406 20.75 -7.48 12.33
CA SER A 406 20.72 -8.62 13.28
C SER A 406 19.55 -9.58 13.04
N SER A 407 18.58 -9.21 12.21
CA SER A 407 17.43 -10.04 11.87
C SER A 407 17.82 -11.32 11.15
N LYS A 408 17.15 -12.42 11.48
CA LYS A 408 17.32 -13.73 10.82
C LYS A 408 16.71 -13.76 9.40
N LEU A 409 16.06 -12.69 8.96
CA LEU A 409 15.46 -12.60 7.63
C LEU A 409 16.56 -12.45 6.56
N PRO A 410 16.71 -13.41 5.63
CA PRO A 410 17.78 -13.36 4.63
C PRO A 410 17.49 -12.29 3.57
N TYR A 411 18.51 -11.84 2.86
CA TYR A 411 18.33 -10.91 1.75
C TYR A 411 17.64 -11.58 0.55
N VAL A 412 16.82 -10.82 -0.19
CA VAL A 412 16.40 -11.22 -1.56
C VAL A 412 17.52 -10.96 -2.56
N SER A 413 18.34 -9.96 -2.29
CA SER A 413 19.55 -9.65 -3.04
C SER A 413 20.57 -10.77 -3.01
N GLY A 414 21.31 -10.95 -4.10
CA GLY A 414 22.40 -11.91 -4.17
C GLY A 414 22.79 -12.29 -5.60
N PRO A 415 23.78 -13.19 -5.77
CA PRO A 415 24.29 -13.56 -7.09
C PRO A 415 23.27 -14.33 -7.94
N ARG A 416 22.25 -14.91 -7.29
CA ARG A 416 21.11 -15.59 -7.93
C ARG A 416 19.81 -15.08 -7.32
N PRO A 417 19.36 -13.88 -7.71
CA PRO A 417 18.19 -13.25 -7.08
C PRO A 417 16.88 -13.84 -7.59
N PHE A 418 16.85 -14.46 -8.78
CA PHE A 418 15.65 -15.07 -9.35
C PHE A 418 15.37 -16.48 -8.81
N ARG A 419 15.38 -16.61 -7.48
CA ARG A 419 15.01 -17.84 -6.77
C ARG A 419 13.97 -17.55 -5.71
N PHE A 420 13.05 -18.48 -5.51
CA PHE A 420 12.13 -18.37 -4.39
C PHE A 420 12.79 -18.86 -3.10
N ASN A 421 12.96 -17.95 -2.14
CA ASN A 421 13.49 -18.30 -0.83
C ASN A 421 12.35 -18.74 0.11
N SER A 422 11.99 -20.03 0.06
CA SER A 422 10.89 -20.58 0.88
C SER A 422 11.15 -20.45 2.38
N ASN A 423 12.41 -20.51 2.81
CA ASN A 423 12.76 -20.34 4.22
C ASN A 423 12.50 -18.89 4.67
N ALA A 424 12.96 -17.92 3.88
CA ALA A 424 12.73 -16.51 4.15
C ALA A 424 11.24 -16.15 4.18
N HIS A 425 10.48 -16.70 3.23
CA HIS A 425 9.03 -16.56 3.17
C HIS A 425 8.36 -17.07 4.46
N LYS A 426 8.75 -18.27 4.93
CA LYS A 426 8.26 -18.82 6.21
C LYS A 426 8.64 -17.96 7.41
N LEU A 427 9.89 -17.49 7.47
CA LEU A 427 10.37 -16.62 8.55
C LEU A 427 9.61 -15.28 8.56
N TYR A 428 9.40 -14.65 7.40
CA TYR A 428 8.62 -13.42 7.29
C TYR A 428 7.17 -13.65 7.72
N HIS A 429 6.56 -14.74 7.28
CA HIS A 429 5.20 -15.07 7.69
C HIS A 429 5.08 -15.32 9.18
N ALA A 430 6.13 -15.72 9.91
CA ALA A 430 6.05 -15.89 11.36
C ALA A 430 5.60 -14.61 12.09
N PHE A 431 5.79 -13.44 11.47
CA PHE A 431 5.37 -12.16 12.01
C PHE A 431 3.94 -11.78 11.67
N ILE A 432 3.23 -12.51 10.82
CA ILE A 432 1.81 -12.23 10.52
C ILE A 432 0.95 -12.93 11.57
N SER A 433 0.30 -12.19 12.47
CA SER A 433 -0.42 -12.80 13.59
C SER A 433 -1.83 -13.26 13.20
N THR A 434 -2.52 -12.48 12.36
CA THR A 434 -3.95 -12.66 12.09
C THR A 434 -4.29 -12.57 10.61
N TYR A 435 -3.68 -11.66 9.86
CA TYR A 435 -4.05 -11.43 8.46
C TYR A 435 -3.96 -12.71 7.60
N ARG A 436 -5.08 -13.12 6.99
CA ARG A 436 -5.20 -14.33 6.14
C ARG A 436 -4.75 -15.64 6.81
N ARG A 437 -4.60 -15.67 8.13
CA ARG A 437 -4.38 -16.92 8.87
C ARG A 437 -5.65 -17.75 8.88
N SER A 438 -5.53 -19.06 8.78
CA SER A 438 -6.66 -19.97 9.04
C SER A 438 -6.99 -20.03 10.53
N ARG A 439 -5.97 -19.85 11.37
CA ARG A 439 -6.04 -19.87 12.83
C ARG A 439 -5.12 -18.81 13.44
N VAL A 440 -5.58 -18.15 14.48
CA VAL A 440 -4.80 -17.20 15.28
C VAL A 440 -4.27 -17.89 16.52
N CYS A 441 -3.00 -17.63 16.85
CA CYS A 441 -2.35 -18.21 18.02
C CYS A 441 -2.45 -17.25 19.21
N PHE A 442 -2.90 -17.76 20.35
CA PHE A 442 -2.95 -17.04 21.62
C PHE A 442 -2.06 -17.71 22.67
N THR A 443 -1.41 -16.91 23.51
CA THR A 443 -0.92 -17.37 24.82
C THR A 443 -2.11 -17.57 25.76
N LYS A 444 -1.93 -18.32 26.85
CA LYS A 444 -2.98 -18.52 27.86
C LYS A 444 -3.52 -17.19 28.39
N GLU A 445 -2.63 -16.27 28.78
CA GLU A 445 -3.01 -14.94 29.31
C GLU A 445 -3.82 -14.12 28.29
N ARG A 446 -3.39 -14.11 27.01
CA ARG A 446 -4.10 -13.37 25.96
C ARG A 446 -5.45 -14.01 25.65
N LEU A 447 -5.56 -15.34 25.71
CA LEU A 447 -6.82 -16.05 25.51
C LEU A 447 -7.80 -15.72 26.66
N GLU A 448 -7.34 -15.75 27.90
CA GLU A 448 -8.13 -15.38 29.08
C GLU A 448 -8.59 -13.91 29.00
N MET A 449 -7.72 -13.00 28.57
CA MET A 449 -8.09 -11.61 28.34
C MET A 449 -9.21 -11.47 27.29
N ALA A 450 -9.09 -12.15 26.14
CA ALA A 450 -10.14 -12.13 25.12
C ALA A 450 -11.47 -12.74 25.61
N HIS A 451 -11.41 -13.79 26.43
CA HIS A 451 -12.59 -14.36 27.09
C HIS A 451 -13.24 -13.40 28.10
N ASN A 452 -12.44 -12.74 28.93
CA ASN A 452 -12.93 -11.76 29.91
C ASN A 452 -13.57 -10.52 29.27
N LEU A 453 -13.14 -10.21 28.04
CA LEU A 453 -13.77 -9.21 27.17
C LEU A 453 -14.99 -9.76 26.42
N GLY A 454 -15.33 -11.04 26.52
CA GLY A 454 -16.48 -11.66 25.86
C GLY A 454 -16.36 -11.81 24.33
N LEU A 455 -15.16 -11.62 23.76
CA LEU A 455 -14.99 -11.47 22.30
C LEU A 455 -15.24 -12.75 21.49
N PHE A 456 -15.25 -13.91 22.15
CA PHE A 456 -15.48 -15.21 21.53
C PHE A 456 -16.93 -15.71 21.62
N ASP A 457 -17.82 -14.97 22.27
CA ASP A 457 -19.23 -15.33 22.33
C ASP A 457 -20.00 -14.71 21.15
N PRO A 458 -20.50 -15.51 20.19
CA PRO A 458 -21.23 -14.98 19.04
C PRO A 458 -22.61 -14.40 19.40
N GLN A 459 -23.10 -14.57 20.64
CA GLN A 459 -24.32 -13.94 21.13
C GLN A 459 -24.06 -12.62 21.86
N ALA A 460 -22.81 -12.34 22.23
CA ALA A 460 -22.46 -11.14 22.94
C ALA A 460 -22.44 -9.91 22.03
N ILE A 461 -22.92 -8.78 22.55
CA ILE A 461 -22.91 -7.48 21.87
C ILE A 461 -21.77 -6.64 22.43
N ILE A 462 -20.85 -6.22 21.57
CA ILE A 462 -19.72 -5.34 21.91
C ILE A 462 -20.26 -3.97 22.30
N GLN A 463 -19.94 -3.54 23.52
CA GLN A 463 -20.27 -2.24 24.08
C GLN A 463 -19.21 -1.20 23.70
N ALA A 464 -19.50 0.09 23.94
CA ALA A 464 -18.58 1.19 23.64
C ALA A 464 -17.23 1.09 24.40
N ASN A 465 -17.20 0.39 25.54
CA ASN A 465 -15.96 0.12 26.30
C ASN A 465 -15.17 -1.09 25.79
N GLY A 466 -15.56 -1.67 24.64
CA GLY A 466 -14.91 -2.81 24.01
C GLY A 466 -15.18 -4.17 24.66
N ARG A 467 -15.98 -4.23 25.75
CA ARG A 467 -16.44 -5.51 26.32
C ARG A 467 -17.68 -5.98 25.59
N ALA A 468 -17.78 -7.28 25.33
CA ALA A 468 -18.98 -7.90 24.80
C ALA A 468 -19.78 -8.57 25.93
N ILE A 469 -21.09 -8.33 25.95
CA ILE A 469 -22.00 -8.86 26.97
C ILE A 469 -23.10 -9.66 26.27
N ALA A 470 -23.31 -10.91 26.71
CA ALA A 470 -24.42 -11.72 26.24
C ALA A 470 -25.75 -11.20 26.83
N PRO A 471 -26.81 -11.06 26.02
CA PRO A 471 -28.11 -10.63 26.52
C PRO A 471 -28.66 -11.67 27.52
N PRO A 472 -29.26 -11.23 28.64
CA PRO A 472 -29.89 -12.14 29.59
C PRO A 472 -31.03 -12.90 28.89
N GLY A 473 -30.96 -14.23 28.88
CA GLY A 473 -32.03 -15.09 28.35
C GLY A 473 -31.79 -15.78 27.00
N GLY A 474 -30.57 -15.75 26.43
CA GLY A 474 -30.12 -16.68 25.37
C GLY A 474 -30.82 -16.62 23.99
N ASN A 475 -31.89 -15.84 23.85
CA ASN A 475 -32.63 -15.68 22.60
C ASN A 475 -31.98 -14.60 21.73
N SER A 476 -30.94 -15.00 20.99
CA SER A 476 -30.29 -14.14 20.00
C SER A 476 -31.28 -13.74 18.90
N PHE A 477 -31.49 -12.42 18.73
CA PHE A 477 -32.34 -11.81 17.70
C PHE A 477 -31.76 -11.88 16.28
N PHE A 478 -30.50 -12.30 16.10
CA PHE A 478 -29.84 -12.28 14.80
C PHE A 478 -29.98 -13.61 14.07
N SER A 479 -30.56 -13.56 12.88
CA SER A 479 -30.65 -14.68 11.93
C SER A 479 -29.27 -15.29 11.69
N ALA A 480 -29.18 -16.61 11.90
CA ALA A 480 -27.96 -17.41 11.79
C ALA A 480 -27.35 -17.45 10.36
N GLU A 481 -28.00 -16.84 9.36
CA GLU A 481 -27.57 -16.94 7.96
C GLU A 481 -26.27 -16.19 7.64
N ASN A 482 -25.86 -15.20 8.45
CA ASN A 482 -24.68 -14.35 8.15
C ASN A 482 -23.54 -14.40 9.18
N TYR A 483 -23.67 -15.20 10.25
CA TYR A 483 -22.68 -15.28 11.33
C TYR A 483 -22.11 -16.70 11.44
N PRO A 484 -20.89 -16.86 12.00
CA PRO A 484 -20.26 -18.16 12.11
C PRO A 484 -21.10 -19.11 12.99
N PRO A 485 -20.91 -20.44 12.85
CA PRO A 485 -21.62 -21.43 13.64
C PRO A 485 -21.56 -21.10 15.14
N ARG A 486 -22.69 -21.29 15.84
CA ARG A 486 -22.96 -20.80 17.21
C ARG A 486 -21.97 -21.22 18.30
N VAL A 487 -21.07 -22.16 18.05
CA VAL A 487 -20.15 -22.67 19.08
C VAL A 487 -18.78 -22.90 18.45
N MET A 488 -17.76 -22.20 18.94
CA MET A 488 -16.39 -22.73 18.87
C MET A 488 -16.37 -24.01 19.70
N LEU A 489 -16.41 -25.16 19.04
CA LEU A 489 -16.37 -26.42 19.77
C LEU A 489 -15.02 -26.50 20.49
N ALA A 490 -15.00 -27.00 21.73
CA ALA A 490 -13.74 -27.23 22.46
C ALA A 490 -12.75 -28.11 21.65
N SER A 491 -13.28 -28.94 20.74
CA SER A 491 -12.51 -29.74 19.77
C SER A 491 -11.78 -28.93 18.70
N GLU A 492 -12.15 -27.66 18.48
CA GLU A 492 -11.48 -26.78 17.52
C GLU A 492 -10.26 -26.08 18.10
N LEU A 493 -10.20 -25.94 19.42
CA LEU A 493 -9.04 -25.44 20.14
C LEU A 493 -7.94 -26.50 20.09
N ARG A 494 -6.88 -26.21 19.32
CA ARG A 494 -5.66 -27.03 19.39
C ARG A 494 -4.75 -26.44 20.46
N THR A 495 -4.41 -27.26 21.45
CA THR A 495 -3.42 -26.92 22.47
C THR A 495 -2.10 -27.54 22.08
N ASP A 496 -1.06 -26.72 21.91
CA ASP A 496 0.31 -27.21 21.90
C ASP A 496 0.78 -27.26 23.36
N ARG A 497 0.75 -28.47 23.95
CA ARG A 497 1.13 -28.69 25.35
C ARG A 497 2.59 -28.31 25.63
N ALA A 498 3.46 -28.41 24.63
CA ALA A 498 4.87 -28.04 24.79
C ALA A 498 5.05 -26.51 24.81
N GLN A 499 4.24 -25.78 24.04
CA GLN A 499 4.41 -24.32 23.88
C GLN A 499 3.42 -23.46 24.67
N LYS A 500 2.46 -24.06 25.41
CA LYS A 500 1.39 -23.34 26.12
C LYS A 500 0.61 -22.38 25.21
N LYS A 501 0.43 -22.77 23.93
CA LYS A 501 -0.26 -21.98 22.90
C LYS A 501 -1.60 -22.61 22.54
N VAL A 502 -2.59 -21.75 22.27
CA VAL A 502 -3.93 -22.14 21.86
C VAL A 502 -4.24 -21.55 20.49
N PHE A 503 -4.70 -22.37 19.56
CA PHE A 503 -5.09 -21.93 18.22
C PHE A 503 -6.61 -21.77 18.09
N VAL A 504 -7.03 -20.57 17.74
CA VAL A 504 -8.43 -20.16 17.56
C VAL A 504 -8.73 -20.00 16.06
N PRO A 505 -9.88 -20.45 15.53
CA PRO A 505 -10.30 -20.18 14.16
C PRO A 505 -10.31 -18.69 13.84
N ASN A 506 -9.94 -18.36 12.61
CA ASN A 506 -9.97 -17.00 12.11
C ASN A 506 -11.06 -16.82 11.05
N TYR A 507 -11.60 -15.62 10.98
CA TYR A 507 -12.69 -15.29 10.06
C TYR A 507 -12.30 -14.14 9.14
N SER A 508 -12.70 -14.24 7.88
CA SER A 508 -12.64 -13.17 6.89
C SER A 508 -13.97 -12.42 6.93
N VAL A 509 -13.91 -11.12 7.16
CA VAL A 509 -15.08 -10.24 7.25
C VAL A 509 -14.98 -9.16 6.17
N THR A 510 -16.03 -9.00 5.36
CA THR A 510 -16.08 -7.95 4.33
C THR A 510 -16.99 -6.80 4.75
N ILE A 511 -16.43 -5.59 4.76
CA ILE A 511 -17.07 -4.35 5.18
C ILE A 511 -16.82 -3.31 4.09
N GLU A 512 -17.88 -2.76 3.49
CA GLU A 512 -17.78 -1.75 2.42
C GLU A 512 -16.84 -2.17 1.26
N GLY A 513 -16.88 -3.45 0.89
CA GLY A 513 -16.04 -4.02 -0.18
C GLY A 513 -14.58 -4.26 0.21
N CYS A 514 -14.17 -3.89 1.42
CA CYS A 514 -12.85 -4.23 1.96
C CYS A 514 -12.93 -5.47 2.84
N THR A 515 -11.92 -6.34 2.76
CA THR A 515 -11.83 -7.54 3.61
C THR A 515 -10.82 -7.33 4.73
N THR A 516 -11.19 -7.71 5.95
CA THR A 516 -10.38 -7.79 7.16
C THR A 516 -10.44 -9.20 7.75
N TYR A 517 -9.61 -9.49 8.75
CA TYR A 517 -9.60 -10.80 9.42
C TYR A 517 -9.67 -10.62 10.93
N THR A 518 -10.39 -11.50 11.61
CA THR A 518 -10.46 -11.45 13.07
C THR A 518 -10.87 -12.81 13.64
N PRO A 519 -10.32 -13.23 14.79
CA PRO A 519 -10.82 -14.38 15.53
C PRO A 519 -12.03 -14.02 16.42
N PHE A 520 -12.35 -12.73 16.56
CA PHE A 520 -13.44 -12.26 17.43
C PHE A 520 -14.79 -12.42 16.72
N VAL A 521 -15.73 -13.08 17.40
CA VAL A 521 -17.06 -13.41 16.84
C VAL A 521 -18.21 -12.69 17.54
N ALA A 522 -17.93 -11.97 18.62
CA ALA A 522 -18.90 -11.06 19.25
C ALA A 522 -19.42 -10.04 18.24
N GLN A 523 -20.71 -9.72 18.34
CA GLN A 523 -21.40 -8.89 17.37
C GLN A 523 -21.32 -7.41 17.73
N GLY A 524 -21.36 -6.57 16.70
CA GLY A 524 -21.63 -5.15 16.89
C GLY A 524 -23.11 -4.91 17.22
N PRO A 525 -23.44 -3.81 17.91
CA PRO A 525 -24.77 -3.23 17.93
C PRO A 525 -25.36 -3.03 16.51
N ALA A 526 -26.69 -2.98 16.41
CA ALA A 526 -27.39 -2.94 15.12
C ALA A 526 -27.08 -1.69 14.28
N GLU A 527 -26.66 -0.61 14.92
CA GLU A 527 -26.24 0.64 14.29
C GLU A 527 -24.85 0.59 13.64
N TRP A 528 -24.04 -0.43 13.96
CA TRP A 528 -22.75 -0.61 13.28
C TRP A 528 -22.96 -0.93 11.80
N LYS A 529 -21.92 -0.63 10.99
CA LYS A 529 -22.00 -0.88 9.55
C LYS A 529 -22.26 -2.36 9.26
N LYS A 530 -23.19 -2.62 8.33
CA LYS A 530 -23.59 -3.97 7.93
C LYS A 530 -22.41 -4.74 7.33
N ILE A 531 -22.21 -5.96 7.82
CA ILE A 531 -21.28 -6.93 7.25
C ILE A 531 -21.83 -7.44 5.92
N LEU A 532 -21.01 -7.41 4.87
CA LEU A 532 -21.37 -7.90 3.54
C LEU A 532 -21.12 -9.41 3.39
N SER A 533 -20.05 -9.91 4.01
CA SER A 533 -19.77 -11.34 4.07
C SER A 533 -18.95 -11.68 5.31
N TRP A 534 -19.18 -12.88 5.85
CA TRP A 534 -18.43 -13.45 6.95
C TRP A 534 -18.15 -14.91 6.61
N SER A 535 -16.89 -15.33 6.63
CA SER A 535 -16.55 -16.73 6.36
C SER A 535 -15.29 -17.15 7.09
N ARG A 536 -15.21 -18.42 7.47
CA ARG A 536 -13.99 -19.00 8.05
C ARG A 536 -12.88 -19.00 6.99
N VAL A 537 -11.68 -18.57 7.38
CA VAL A 537 -10.52 -18.60 6.50
C VAL A 537 -10.12 -20.06 6.25
N GLN A 538 -10.27 -20.51 5.00
CA GLN A 538 -10.05 -21.92 4.62
C GLN A 538 -8.59 -22.25 4.33
N THR A 539 -7.81 -21.29 3.84
CA THR A 539 -6.42 -21.49 3.42
C THR A 539 -5.53 -20.60 4.26
N ASP A 540 -4.58 -21.19 4.97
CA ASP A 540 -3.61 -20.42 5.73
C ASP A 540 -2.65 -19.71 4.80
N VAL A 541 -2.29 -18.47 5.13
CA VAL A 541 -1.29 -17.69 4.40
C VAL A 541 0.04 -18.45 4.25
N LEU A 542 0.43 -19.34 5.19
CA LEU A 542 1.64 -20.18 5.08
C LEU A 542 1.58 -21.17 3.92
N ASP A 543 0.39 -21.63 3.58
CA ASP A 543 0.19 -22.63 2.51
C ASP A 543 0.14 -21.95 1.14
N VAL A 544 0.02 -20.62 1.13
CA VAL A 544 -0.08 -19.80 -0.07
C VAL A 544 1.32 -19.34 -0.51
N LEU A 545 2.04 -20.25 -1.17
CA LEU A 545 3.35 -19.93 -1.75
C LEU A 545 3.26 -19.15 -3.08
N ASN A 546 2.05 -18.91 -3.58
CA ASN A 546 1.84 -18.44 -4.94
C ASN A 546 0.95 -17.22 -5.12
N LYS A 547 0.56 -16.59 -4.02
CA LYS A 547 -0.10 -15.28 -4.13
C LYS A 547 0.97 -14.23 -3.94
N THR A 548 1.03 -13.35 -4.92
CA THR A 548 1.70 -12.07 -4.78
C THR A 548 1.05 -11.28 -3.65
N THR A 549 1.77 -10.30 -3.09
CA THR A 549 1.31 -9.40 -2.01
C THR A 549 1.33 -9.95 -0.57
N LEU A 550 2.13 -10.99 -0.26
CA LEU A 550 2.30 -11.51 1.10
C LEU A 550 3.71 -11.24 1.66
N GLY A 551 4.23 -10.03 1.39
CA GLY A 551 5.59 -9.64 1.77
C GLY A 551 6.65 -9.85 0.68
N MET A 552 7.89 -9.48 1.01
CA MET A 552 8.96 -9.27 0.02
C MET A 552 9.39 -10.53 -0.73
N TYR A 553 9.31 -11.69 -0.09
CA TYR A 553 9.70 -12.97 -0.69
C TYR A 553 8.62 -13.56 -1.60
N SER A 554 7.44 -12.94 -1.60
CA SER A 554 6.25 -13.40 -2.31
C SER A 554 5.97 -12.56 -3.56
N PHE A 555 6.89 -11.68 -3.98
CA PHE A 555 6.69 -10.92 -5.21
C PHE A 555 6.69 -11.82 -6.45
N ARG A 556 6.01 -11.34 -7.49
CA ARG A 556 5.72 -12.11 -8.71
C ARG A 556 6.96 -12.78 -9.31
N VAL A 557 8.06 -12.02 -9.38
CA VAL A 557 9.33 -12.47 -9.96
C VAL A 557 9.91 -13.70 -9.25
N PHE A 558 9.67 -13.84 -7.94
CA PHE A 558 10.11 -14.98 -7.14
C PHE A 558 9.08 -16.12 -7.18
N VAL A 559 7.80 -15.79 -7.06
CA VAL A 559 6.70 -16.77 -7.03
C VAL A 559 6.59 -17.56 -8.35
N ASP A 560 6.80 -16.91 -9.48
CA ASP A 560 6.75 -17.57 -10.79
C ASP A 560 7.80 -18.70 -10.90
N GLN A 561 8.88 -18.64 -10.11
CA GLN A 561 9.88 -19.71 -10.02
C GLN A 561 9.36 -20.95 -9.28
N VAL A 562 8.57 -20.76 -8.20
CA VAL A 562 7.96 -21.88 -7.43
C VAL A 562 6.94 -22.64 -8.27
N TRP A 563 6.11 -21.90 -8.99
CA TRP A 563 5.07 -22.48 -9.83
C TRP A 563 5.64 -23.40 -10.89
N SER A 564 6.76 -22.96 -11.45
CA SER A 564 7.52 -23.68 -12.44
C SER A 564 8.06 -24.97 -11.79
N ALA A 565 8.76 -24.90 -10.66
CA ALA A 565 9.35 -26.08 -9.99
C ALA A 565 8.34 -27.16 -9.55
N LYS A 566 7.18 -26.78 -8.98
CA LYS A 566 6.15 -27.75 -8.54
C LYS A 566 5.51 -28.50 -9.72
N ARG A 567 5.35 -27.84 -10.87
CA ARG A 567 4.78 -28.46 -12.07
C ARG A 567 5.70 -29.44 -12.78
N THR A 568 7.00 -29.44 -12.48
CA THR A 568 7.93 -30.43 -13.02
C THR A 568 8.12 -31.63 -12.11
N ALA A 569 7.87 -31.49 -10.80
CA ALA A 569 7.86 -32.64 -9.89
C ALA A 569 6.65 -33.55 -10.15
N ASP A 570 5.52 -32.97 -10.52
CA ASP A 570 4.35 -33.69 -11.01
C ASP A 570 4.37 -33.66 -12.55
N ALA A 571 4.76 -34.76 -13.21
CA ALA A 571 4.83 -34.87 -14.67
C ALA A 571 3.67 -34.14 -15.39
N PRO A 572 3.91 -33.44 -16.52
CA PRO A 572 2.91 -32.58 -17.11
C PRO A 572 1.66 -33.38 -17.48
N LEU A 573 0.54 -33.04 -16.85
CA LEU A 573 -0.76 -33.46 -17.38
C LEU A 573 -0.88 -32.86 -18.79
N PRO A 574 -1.24 -33.66 -19.80
CA PRO A 574 -1.25 -33.22 -21.19
C PRO A 574 -2.10 -31.95 -21.35
N PRO A 575 -1.70 -31.03 -22.26
CA PRO A 575 -2.40 -29.78 -22.49
C PRO A 575 -3.88 -30.07 -22.75
N ARG A 576 -4.76 -29.49 -21.91
CA ARG A 576 -6.20 -29.69 -22.04
C ARG A 576 -6.64 -29.14 -23.39
N THR A 577 -7.11 -30.02 -24.27
CA THR A 577 -7.72 -29.63 -25.54
C THR A 577 -8.86 -28.66 -25.25
N VAL A 578 -8.77 -27.45 -25.81
CA VAL A 578 -9.87 -26.49 -25.76
C VAL A 578 -10.92 -26.98 -26.75
N VAL A 579 -12.12 -27.28 -26.26
CA VAL A 579 -13.23 -27.69 -27.12
C VAL A 579 -14.08 -26.45 -27.37
N LEU A 580 -14.34 -26.17 -28.65
CA LEU A 580 -15.30 -25.15 -29.05
C LEU A 580 -16.71 -25.70 -28.82
N SER A 581 -17.48 -25.03 -27.95
CA SER A 581 -18.90 -25.30 -27.78
C SER A 581 -19.66 -24.00 -28.10
N GLY A 582 -20.15 -23.91 -29.33
CA GLY A 582 -20.70 -22.68 -29.89
C GLY A 582 -19.66 -21.54 -29.93
N ASN A 583 -20.08 -20.32 -29.57
CA ASN A 583 -19.21 -19.14 -29.54
C ASN A 583 -18.32 -19.04 -28.28
N SER A 584 -18.33 -20.06 -27.41
CA SER A 584 -17.57 -20.07 -26.16
C SER A 584 -16.42 -21.09 -26.21
N ARG A 585 -15.22 -20.65 -25.81
CA ARG A 585 -14.06 -21.52 -25.61
C ARG A 585 -14.06 -22.01 -24.17
N SER A 586 -14.25 -23.31 -23.95
CA SER A 586 -14.15 -23.90 -22.61
C SER A 586 -13.09 -25.02 -22.60
N LYS A 587 -12.35 -25.14 -21.48
CA LYS A 587 -11.36 -26.21 -21.30
C LYS A 587 -12.10 -27.52 -21.02
N ARG A 588 -11.72 -28.61 -21.70
CA ARG A 588 -12.28 -29.95 -21.43
C ARG A 588 -12.12 -30.29 -19.93
N PRO A 589 -13.17 -30.76 -19.22
CA PRO A 589 -13.04 -31.21 -17.83
C PRO A 589 -12.03 -32.35 -17.71
N LEU A 590 -11.35 -32.46 -16.56
CA LEU A 590 -10.40 -33.55 -16.29
C LEU A 590 -11.10 -34.91 -16.35
N ALA A 591 -10.43 -35.96 -16.84
CA ALA A 591 -10.98 -37.33 -16.87
C ALA A 591 -11.54 -37.82 -15.51
N PRO A 592 -10.88 -37.55 -14.36
CA PRO A 592 -11.48 -37.82 -13.04
C PRO A 592 -12.79 -37.06 -12.76
N VAL A 593 -12.94 -35.85 -13.31
CA VAL A 593 -14.17 -35.04 -13.19
C VAL A 593 -15.26 -35.59 -14.10
N ILE A 594 -14.90 -36.08 -15.29
CA ILE A 594 -15.84 -36.78 -16.20
C ILE A 594 -16.27 -38.11 -15.58
N ALA A 595 -15.36 -38.89 -15.00
CA ALA A 595 -15.66 -40.14 -14.32
C ALA A 595 -16.55 -39.91 -13.08
N LYS A 596 -16.25 -38.91 -12.25
CA LYS A 596 -17.12 -38.52 -11.11
C LYS A 596 -18.47 -37.99 -11.58
N ALA A 597 -18.53 -37.23 -12.67
CA ALA A 597 -19.78 -36.75 -13.24
C ALA A 597 -20.61 -37.90 -13.85
N ALA A 598 -19.97 -38.87 -14.51
CA ALA A 598 -20.63 -40.06 -15.04
C ALA A 598 -21.14 -40.97 -13.91
N VAL A 599 -20.37 -41.18 -12.85
CA VAL A 599 -20.81 -41.91 -11.64
C VAL A 599 -21.97 -41.17 -10.95
N ARG A 600 -21.92 -39.83 -10.87
CA ARG A 600 -22.99 -39.01 -10.28
C ARG A 600 -24.24 -38.99 -11.16
N ALA A 601 -24.09 -39.02 -12.48
CA ALA A 601 -25.20 -39.13 -13.44
C ALA A 601 -25.84 -40.52 -13.40
N LYS A 602 -25.05 -41.59 -13.30
CA LYS A 602 -25.52 -42.97 -13.16
C LYS A 602 -26.28 -43.19 -11.84
N ARG A 603 -25.77 -42.65 -10.72
CA ARG A 603 -26.51 -42.62 -9.44
C ARG A 603 -27.82 -41.81 -9.52
N LYS A 604 -27.85 -40.75 -10.33
CA LYS A 604 -29.05 -39.92 -10.50
C LYS A 604 -30.10 -40.60 -11.39
N SER A 605 -29.69 -41.38 -12.40
CA SER A 605 -30.59 -42.20 -13.20
C SER A 605 -31.10 -43.42 -12.44
N GLU A 606 -30.27 -44.06 -11.62
CA GLU A 606 -30.68 -45.18 -10.76
C GLU A 606 -31.68 -44.73 -9.68
N ASN A 607 -31.51 -43.53 -9.13
CA ASN A 607 -32.47 -42.95 -8.18
C ASN A 607 -33.75 -42.39 -8.83
N MET A 608 -33.82 -42.28 -10.15
CA MET A 608 -35.03 -41.80 -10.86
C MET A 608 -35.96 -42.92 -11.34
N ILE A 609 -35.54 -44.19 -11.26
CA ILE A 609 -36.36 -45.34 -11.69
C ILE A 609 -37.25 -45.88 -10.55
N GLY A 610 -37.19 -45.31 -9.35
CA GLY A 610 -37.91 -45.79 -8.16
C GLY A 610 -39.09 -44.96 -7.67
N ALA A 611 -39.55 -43.93 -8.40
CA ALA A 611 -40.66 -43.09 -7.95
C ALA A 611 -41.72 -42.98 -9.04
N ASP A 612 -42.64 -43.93 -9.01
CA ASP A 612 -43.89 -43.87 -9.75
C ASP A 612 -44.85 -42.88 -9.07
N LYS A 613 -45.45 -42.03 -9.91
CA LYS A 613 -46.79 -41.44 -9.82
C LYS A 613 -47.04 -40.39 -8.73
N GLU A 614 -47.08 -39.13 -9.17
CA GLU A 614 -48.33 -38.36 -9.11
C GLU A 614 -48.29 -37.20 -10.13
N ASN A 615 -49.39 -37.09 -10.89
CA ASN A 615 -49.65 -36.07 -11.89
C ASN A 615 -49.71 -34.67 -11.28
N ILE A 616 -49.18 -33.67 -11.98
CA ILE A 616 -49.89 -32.43 -12.36
C ILE A 616 -49.11 -31.81 -13.53
N ASP A 617 -49.81 -31.71 -14.64
CA ASP A 617 -49.45 -30.93 -15.82
C ASP A 617 -49.88 -29.47 -15.56
N ILE A 618 -49.08 -28.47 -15.97
CA ILE A 618 -49.54 -27.19 -16.54
C ILE A 618 -48.34 -26.41 -17.09
N ASN A 619 -48.54 -26.05 -18.35
CA ASN A 619 -47.78 -25.24 -19.27
C ASN A 619 -47.53 -23.78 -18.82
N GLU A 620 -46.47 -23.22 -19.45
CA GLU A 620 -46.28 -21.82 -19.85
C GLU A 620 -46.07 -20.71 -18.80
N GLY A 621 -45.09 -19.81 -19.10
CA GLY A 621 -45.13 -18.45 -18.56
C GLY A 621 -43.81 -17.72 -18.34
N ARG A 622 -42.98 -17.53 -19.38
CA ARG A 622 -42.01 -16.41 -19.41
C ARG A 622 -42.79 -15.10 -19.35
N VAL A 623 -42.64 -14.30 -18.29
CA VAL A 623 -42.97 -12.86 -18.35
C VAL A 623 -41.97 -12.03 -17.54
N THR A 624 -41.14 -11.29 -18.27
CA THR A 624 -40.51 -10.04 -17.84
C THR A 624 -41.59 -8.99 -17.51
N ARG A 625 -41.46 -8.23 -16.41
CA ARG A 625 -42.23 -6.98 -16.27
C ARG A 625 -41.42 -5.82 -15.70
N ALA A 626 -41.25 -4.83 -16.57
CA ALA A 626 -41.09 -3.44 -16.24
C ALA A 626 -42.43 -2.82 -15.77
N MET A 627 -42.29 -1.71 -15.05
CA MET A 627 -43.28 -0.79 -14.47
C MET A 627 -44.64 -0.63 -15.19
N LYS A 628 -45.69 -0.40 -14.38
CA LYS A 628 -46.58 0.77 -14.56
C LYS A 628 -47.32 1.16 -13.26
N ARG A 629 -47.30 2.46 -12.97
CA ARG A 629 -48.16 3.22 -12.04
C ARG A 629 -49.57 3.38 -12.63
N GLN A 630 -50.60 3.31 -11.78
CA GLN A 630 -51.80 4.19 -11.67
C GLN A 630 -52.68 3.61 -10.54
N ARG A 631 -52.91 4.31 -9.42
CA ARG A 631 -54.03 5.25 -9.16
C ARG A 631 -55.41 4.67 -9.47
N ASN A 632 -56.18 4.29 -8.45
CA ASN A 632 -57.37 5.02 -7.99
C ASN A 632 -58.05 4.35 -6.79
N SER A 633 -58.47 5.20 -5.85
CA SER A 633 -59.63 5.14 -4.94
C SER A 633 -60.37 3.81 -4.73
N GLN A 634 -60.39 3.35 -3.48
CA GLN A 634 -61.53 3.49 -2.58
C GLN A 634 -61.03 3.55 -1.14
#